data_AF-A0A0G3WLF4-F1
#
_entry.id   AF-A0A0G3WLF4-F1
#
_cell.length_a   1.000
_cell.length_b   1.000
_cell.length_c   1.000
_cell.angle_alpha   90.00
_cell.angle_beta   90.00
_cell.angle_gamma   90.00
#
_symmetry.space_group_name_H-M   'P 1'
#
loop_
_entity.id
_entity.type
_entity.pdbx_description
1 polymer ?
#
loop_
_entity_poly.entity_id
_entity_poly.type
_entity_poly.pdbx_seq_one_letter_code
_entity_poly.pdbx_strand_id
1 'polypeptide(L)'
;MKTPDLEKLRKLTLEEKTATQFYGRFTAEPFERGYGHTIGNSLRRILLSSLEGAAVTSVKITGALHEFAVLKGVKEDVAQIVLNLKKIRVNLRSEGAEKLYLKVKKAGKVTAKDIEANANVEILNPEQEIANIDNGTVLEMELEVSSGKGYVVAEDIKNNKHSVGTIVLDSLFSPITKVNYEVENTRVEQILNYDRLVLEIWTDGSIAPKDALVQAAKILRNSLNIFTGNVSEESEVEEAASNTEEEKGAELLDQPLSIIDLSTRSSNSLKNAGLETIGDLVKITEEDLMNFENFGKRSLEEIKEKLAEIGLSFGMDIKKGAKK
;
A
#
# COMPACT_ATOMS: atom_id res chain seq x y z
N MET A 1 33.30 9.87 11.83
CA MET A 1 32.62 11.00 12.51
C MET A 1 31.62 10.36 13.46
N LYS A 2 31.79 10.47 14.79
CA LYS A 2 30.81 9.91 15.73
C LYS A 2 29.51 10.70 15.54
N THR A 3 28.44 10.03 15.15
CA THR A 3 27.09 10.58 15.19
C THR A 3 26.87 11.14 16.60
N PRO A 4 26.40 12.39 16.77
CA PRO A 4 26.07 12.90 18.08
C PRO A 4 25.05 11.98 18.74
N ASP A 5 25.25 11.68 20.04
CA ASP A 5 24.37 10.80 20.82
C ASP A 5 22.95 11.39 20.88
N LEU A 6 22.11 10.99 19.94
CA LEU A 6 20.67 11.26 19.89
C LEU A 6 19.90 10.49 20.99
N GLU A 7 20.60 9.78 21.90
CA GLU A 7 20.06 8.94 22.97
C GLU A 7 19.19 9.67 24.00
N LYS A 8 19.13 11.02 23.97
CA LYS A 8 18.32 11.80 24.92
C LYS A 8 16.91 12.15 24.46
N LEU A 9 16.40 11.65 23.33
CA LEU A 9 15.00 11.89 22.94
C LEU A 9 14.03 11.26 23.95
N ARG A 10 13.40 12.10 24.79
CA ARG A 10 12.43 11.68 25.80
C ARG A 10 11.05 11.66 25.15
N LYS A 11 10.49 10.45 25.02
CA LYS A 11 9.08 10.10 24.74
C LYS A 11 8.22 11.19 24.05
N LEU A 12 7.75 10.87 22.83
CA LEU A 12 6.61 11.55 22.22
C LEU A 12 5.43 11.55 23.22
N THR A 13 5.02 12.74 23.66
CA THR A 13 3.93 12.91 24.62
C THR A 13 2.70 13.39 23.86
N LEU A 14 1.60 12.63 23.96
CA LEU A 14 0.29 13.05 23.48
C LEU A 14 -0.40 13.83 24.60
N GLU A 15 -0.92 15.01 24.31
CA GLU A 15 -1.79 15.71 25.24
C GLU A 15 -3.19 15.09 25.24
N GLU A 16 -3.40 14.09 26.10
CA GLU A 16 -4.67 13.36 26.19
C GLU A 16 -5.88 14.25 26.52
N LYS A 17 -5.65 15.43 27.13
CA LYS A 17 -6.72 16.38 27.48
C LYS A 17 -7.40 17.03 26.28
N THR A 18 -6.68 17.18 25.17
CA THR A 18 -7.18 17.78 23.93
C THR A 18 -7.32 16.77 22.81
N ALA A 19 -6.81 15.55 23.00
CA ALA A 19 -6.90 14.46 22.04
C ALA A 19 -8.35 14.06 21.78
N THR A 20 -8.76 14.18 20.53
CA THR A 20 -10.03 13.66 20.01
C THR A 20 -9.74 12.75 18.82
N GLN A 21 -10.77 12.09 18.28
CA GLN A 21 -10.62 11.31 17.05
C GLN A 21 -10.17 12.16 15.85
N PHE A 22 -10.44 13.47 15.87
CA PHE A 22 -10.17 14.39 14.76
C PHE A 22 -8.98 15.32 15.02
N TYR A 23 -8.45 15.37 16.25
CA TYR A 23 -7.36 16.29 16.60
C TYR A 23 -6.40 15.67 17.61
N GLY A 24 -5.11 15.85 17.37
CA GLY A 24 -4.05 15.46 18.30
C GLY A 24 -2.97 16.53 18.41
N ARG A 25 -2.58 16.86 19.64
CA ARG A 25 -1.43 17.70 19.96
C ARG A 25 -0.30 16.84 20.54
N PHE A 26 0.83 16.84 19.85
CA PHE A 26 1.99 16.03 20.15
C PHE A 26 3.17 16.91 20.52
N THR A 27 3.87 16.56 21.58
CA THR A 27 5.08 17.25 22.01
C THR A 27 6.25 16.28 21.97
N ALA A 28 7.33 16.68 21.32
CA ALA A 28 8.57 15.92 21.23
C ALA A 28 9.75 16.80 21.65
N GLU A 29 10.49 16.35 22.65
CA GLU A 29 11.67 17.01 23.20
C GLU A 29 12.62 15.98 23.82
N PRO A 30 13.93 16.27 23.94
CA PRO A 30 14.66 17.40 23.38
C PRO A 30 15.20 17.12 21.97
N PHE A 31 15.12 18.11 21.08
CA PHE A 31 15.82 18.12 19.80
C PHE A 31 17.02 19.05 19.84
N GLU A 32 18.06 18.73 19.06
CA GLU A 32 19.17 19.68 18.85
C GLU A 32 18.65 20.99 18.23
N ARG A 33 19.37 22.09 18.47
CA ARG A 33 18.99 23.40 17.97
C ARG A 33 18.82 23.39 16.45
N GLY A 34 17.64 23.79 15.98
CA GLY A 34 17.27 23.82 14.56
C GLY A 34 16.67 22.51 14.02
N TYR A 35 16.79 21.40 14.76
CA TYR A 35 16.16 20.14 14.35
C TYR A 35 14.65 20.20 14.51
N GLY A 36 14.12 20.97 15.47
CA GLY A 36 12.68 21.17 15.64
C GLY A 36 12.02 21.70 14.36
N HIS A 37 12.61 22.71 13.73
CA HIS A 37 12.11 23.25 12.45
C HIS A 37 12.22 22.26 11.30
N THR A 38 13.36 21.55 11.22
CA THR A 38 13.62 20.58 10.15
C THR A 38 12.62 19.43 10.20
N ILE A 39 12.44 18.83 11.38
CA ILE A 39 11.54 17.70 11.60
C ILE A 39 10.08 18.16 11.50
N GLY A 40 9.72 19.28 12.14
CA GLY A 40 8.36 19.82 12.12
C GLY A 40 7.88 20.15 10.70
N ASN A 41 8.70 20.84 9.91
CA ASN A 41 8.36 21.16 8.53
C ASN A 41 8.29 19.89 7.64
N SER A 42 9.21 18.94 7.83
CA SER A 42 9.23 17.69 7.06
C SER A 42 7.97 16.84 7.32
N LEU A 43 7.64 16.63 8.59
CA LEU A 43 6.43 15.90 8.98
C LEU A 43 5.17 16.62 8.48
N ARG A 44 5.09 17.96 8.60
CA ARG A 44 3.97 18.73 8.06
C ARG A 44 3.76 18.51 6.57
N ARG A 45 4.84 18.49 5.77
CA ARG A 45 4.76 18.27 4.32
C ARG A 45 4.27 16.85 4.00
N ILE A 46 4.79 15.85 4.69
CA ILE A 46 4.43 14.44 4.46
C ILE A 46 2.99 14.18 4.87
N LEU A 47 2.57 14.65 6.05
CA LEU A 47 1.19 14.52 6.55
C LEU A 47 0.17 15.07 5.54
N LEU A 48 0.46 16.21 4.90
CA LEU A 48 -0.48 16.84 3.96
C LEU A 48 -0.48 16.18 2.57
N SER A 49 0.59 15.50 2.15
CA SER A 49 0.78 15.09 0.75
C SER A 49 0.87 13.59 0.50
N SER A 50 1.41 12.81 1.43
CA SER A 50 1.85 11.43 1.15
C SER A 50 1.03 10.35 1.87
N LEU A 51 0.12 10.74 2.77
CA LEU A 51 -0.78 9.79 3.39
C LEU A 51 -1.82 9.31 2.39
N GLU A 52 -2.12 8.02 2.49
CA GLU A 52 -3.13 7.37 1.70
C GLU A 52 -4.50 7.61 2.31
N GLY A 53 -5.48 7.83 1.45
CA GLY A 53 -6.88 7.94 1.82
C GLY A 53 -7.76 7.66 0.62
N ALA A 54 -9.07 7.84 0.80
CA ALA A 54 -10.06 7.51 -0.21
C ALA A 54 -10.94 8.71 -0.54
N ALA A 55 -11.33 8.80 -1.81
CA ALA A 55 -12.17 9.88 -2.31
C ALA A 55 -13.01 9.41 -3.50
N VAL A 56 -14.09 10.15 -3.78
CA VAL A 56 -14.90 9.94 -4.99
C VAL A 56 -14.11 10.42 -6.21
N THR A 57 -13.89 9.54 -7.18
CA THR A 57 -13.13 9.81 -8.41
C THR A 57 -14.00 10.06 -9.62
N SER A 58 -15.15 9.40 -9.68
CA SER A 58 -16.08 9.55 -10.80
C SER A 58 -17.52 9.46 -10.33
N VAL A 59 -18.41 10.13 -11.07
CA VAL A 59 -19.85 10.06 -10.85
C VAL A 59 -20.58 9.94 -12.19
N LYS A 60 -21.56 9.07 -12.24
CA LYS A 60 -22.48 8.93 -13.38
C LYS A 60 -23.89 9.21 -12.88
N ILE A 61 -24.53 10.23 -13.45
CA ILE A 61 -25.83 10.71 -12.99
C ILE A 61 -26.85 10.49 -14.10
N THR A 62 -27.97 9.85 -13.77
CA THR A 62 -29.03 9.60 -14.75
C THR A 62 -29.66 10.93 -15.19
N GLY A 63 -29.60 11.22 -16.49
CA GLY A 63 -30.12 12.46 -17.07
C GLY A 63 -29.10 13.60 -17.21
N ALA A 64 -27.85 13.40 -16.79
CA ALA A 64 -26.75 14.34 -17.03
C ALA A 64 -25.62 13.66 -17.82
N LEU A 65 -25.32 14.20 -19.00
CA LEU A 65 -24.20 13.71 -19.83
C LEU A 65 -22.87 14.42 -19.54
N HIS A 66 -22.93 15.58 -18.89
CA HIS A 66 -21.79 16.43 -18.57
C HIS A 66 -22.06 17.26 -17.30
N GLU A 67 -21.01 17.84 -16.73
CA GLU A 67 -21.04 18.62 -15.47
C GLU A 67 -21.88 19.90 -15.51
N PHE A 68 -22.12 20.48 -16.69
CA PHE A 68 -22.94 21.68 -16.86
C PHE A 68 -24.43 21.41 -17.06
N ALA A 69 -24.88 20.16 -16.90
CA ALA A 69 -26.27 19.80 -17.13
C ALA A 69 -27.16 20.25 -15.96
N VAL A 70 -28.44 20.47 -16.25
CA VAL A 70 -29.47 20.79 -15.25
C VAL A 70 -30.46 19.64 -15.20
N LEU A 71 -30.72 19.13 -13.99
CA LEU A 71 -31.70 18.07 -13.76
C LEU A 71 -33.08 18.68 -13.45
N LYS A 72 -34.13 18.16 -14.08
CA LYS A 72 -35.50 18.61 -13.79
C LYS A 72 -35.93 18.14 -12.40
N GLY A 73 -36.41 19.07 -11.57
CA GLY A 73 -36.91 18.77 -10.23
C GLY A 73 -35.82 18.51 -9.18
N VAL A 74 -34.59 18.95 -9.45
CA VAL A 74 -33.51 19.08 -8.47
C VAL A 74 -33.16 20.56 -8.39
N LYS A 75 -32.97 21.09 -7.18
CA LYS A 75 -32.72 22.52 -6.97
C LYS A 75 -31.31 22.94 -7.40
N GLU A 76 -30.33 22.08 -7.18
CA GLU A 76 -28.92 22.29 -7.52
C GLU A 76 -28.62 21.86 -8.96
N ASP A 77 -27.63 22.51 -9.59
CA ASP A 77 -27.07 22.04 -10.86
C ASP A 77 -26.06 20.90 -10.64
N VAL A 78 -25.66 20.22 -11.73
CA VAL A 78 -24.74 19.09 -11.62
C VAL A 78 -23.36 19.52 -11.10
N ALA A 79 -22.90 20.73 -11.41
CA ALA A 79 -21.64 21.26 -10.89
C ALA A 79 -21.66 21.39 -9.35
N GLN A 80 -22.76 21.90 -8.79
CA GLN A 80 -22.94 22.03 -7.34
C GLN A 80 -23.07 20.65 -6.67
N ILE A 81 -23.75 19.70 -7.31
CA ILE A 81 -23.81 18.31 -6.85
C ILE A 81 -22.39 17.72 -6.80
N VAL A 82 -21.61 17.88 -7.87
CA VAL A 82 -20.21 17.44 -7.92
C VAL A 82 -19.37 18.06 -6.80
N LEU A 83 -19.49 19.36 -6.54
CA LEU A 83 -18.79 20.02 -5.44
C LEU A 83 -19.20 19.49 -4.05
N ASN A 84 -20.46 19.09 -3.89
CA ASN A 84 -20.96 18.49 -2.67
C ASN A 84 -20.46 17.05 -2.50
N LEU A 85 -20.38 16.27 -3.59
CA LEU A 85 -19.80 14.93 -3.58
C LEU A 85 -18.32 14.95 -3.20
N LYS A 86 -17.55 15.94 -3.67
CA LYS A 86 -16.14 16.14 -3.26
C LYS A 86 -15.94 16.39 -1.75
N LYS A 87 -16.99 16.79 -1.02
CA LYS A 87 -16.94 17.00 0.43
C LYS A 87 -17.24 15.73 1.23
N ILE A 88 -17.70 14.67 0.58
CA ILE A 88 -17.96 13.39 1.25
C ILE A 88 -16.62 12.76 1.63
N ARG A 89 -16.53 12.33 2.90
CA ARG A 89 -15.38 11.67 3.49
C ARG A 89 -15.69 10.18 3.54
N VAL A 90 -14.83 9.40 2.90
CA VAL A 90 -15.00 7.96 2.77
C VAL A 90 -13.74 7.26 3.23
N ASN A 91 -13.92 6.12 3.88
CA ASN A 91 -12.85 5.19 4.19
C ASN A 91 -13.05 3.94 3.34
N LEU A 92 -12.04 3.57 2.56
CA LEU A 92 -12.04 2.41 1.69
C LEU A 92 -11.15 1.34 2.31
N ARG A 93 -11.69 0.15 2.52
CA ARG A 93 -10.95 -1.00 3.07
C ARG A 93 -10.39 -1.94 1.99
N SER A 94 -10.82 -1.78 0.75
CA SER A 94 -10.34 -2.55 -0.41
C SER A 94 -9.22 -1.80 -1.14
N GLU A 95 -8.35 -2.56 -1.81
CA GLU A 95 -7.26 -2.00 -2.63
C GLU A 95 -7.75 -1.50 -4.00
N GLY A 96 -8.92 -1.96 -4.45
CA GLY A 96 -9.52 -1.60 -5.74
C GLY A 96 -10.62 -0.54 -5.63
N ALA A 97 -10.92 0.10 -6.78
CA ALA A 97 -12.03 1.03 -6.89
C ALA A 97 -13.37 0.31 -6.64
N GLU A 98 -14.22 0.94 -5.82
CA GLU A 98 -15.52 0.43 -5.43
C GLU A 98 -16.63 1.34 -5.94
N LYS A 99 -17.74 0.74 -6.34
CA LYS A 99 -18.90 1.46 -6.87
C LYS A 99 -20.00 1.54 -5.83
N LEU A 100 -20.51 2.75 -5.60
CA LEU A 100 -21.64 3.05 -4.74
C LEU A 100 -22.82 3.50 -5.57
N TYR A 101 -24.02 3.21 -5.10
CA TYR A 101 -25.25 3.64 -5.76
C TYR A 101 -26.07 4.53 -4.83
N LEU A 102 -26.68 5.57 -5.40
CA LEU A 102 -27.66 6.38 -4.71
C LEU A 102 -28.92 6.43 -5.55
N LYS A 103 -30.02 5.94 -4.98
CA LYS A 103 -31.34 5.96 -5.59
C LYS A 103 -32.37 6.48 -4.59
N VAL A 104 -32.76 7.74 -4.78
CA VAL A 104 -33.64 8.43 -3.83
C VAL A 104 -34.87 8.98 -4.53
N LYS A 105 -36.04 8.67 -3.95
CA LYS A 105 -37.35 9.20 -4.35
C LYS A 105 -38.04 9.78 -3.11
N LYS A 106 -37.57 10.93 -2.65
CA LYS A 106 -38.17 11.69 -1.55
C LYS A 106 -38.11 13.18 -1.87
N ALA A 107 -39.10 13.95 -1.41
CA ALA A 107 -38.96 15.39 -1.40
C ALA A 107 -38.07 15.84 -0.25
N GLY A 108 -37.21 16.81 -0.53
CA GLY A 108 -36.31 17.43 0.43
C GLY A 108 -34.85 17.04 0.25
N LYS A 109 -34.09 17.22 1.33
CA LYS A 109 -32.64 17.08 1.34
C LYS A 109 -32.19 15.63 1.21
N VAL A 110 -31.30 15.39 0.26
CA VAL A 110 -30.53 14.15 0.09
C VAL A 110 -29.19 14.34 0.76
N THR A 111 -28.84 13.41 1.65
CA THR A 111 -27.54 13.44 2.35
C THR A 111 -26.73 12.21 2.02
N ALA A 112 -25.45 12.21 2.39
CA ALA A 112 -24.54 11.07 2.18
C ALA A 112 -25.03 9.79 2.86
N LYS A 113 -25.88 9.89 3.89
CA LYS A 113 -26.56 8.74 4.52
C LYS A 113 -27.46 7.96 3.56
N ASP A 114 -27.99 8.59 2.52
CA ASP A 114 -28.87 7.94 1.54
C ASP A 114 -28.09 7.15 0.47
N ILE A 115 -26.75 7.17 0.50
CA ILE A 115 -25.90 6.37 -0.38
C ILE A 115 -25.91 4.92 0.11
N GLU A 116 -26.14 3.97 -0.80
CA GLU A 116 -26.00 2.55 -0.54
C GLU A 116 -24.50 2.20 -0.48
N ALA A 117 -23.95 2.22 0.74
CA ALA A 117 -22.56 1.87 1.00
C ALA A 117 -22.32 0.35 0.96
N ASN A 118 -21.24 -0.08 0.31
CA ASN A 118 -20.79 -1.47 0.29
C ASN A 118 -20.08 -1.82 1.61
N ALA A 119 -19.88 -3.10 1.92
CA ALA A 119 -19.14 -3.54 3.11
C ALA A 119 -17.69 -3.02 3.17
N ASN A 120 -17.11 -2.66 2.02
CA ASN A 120 -15.75 -2.15 1.88
C ASN A 120 -15.64 -0.62 2.02
N VAL A 121 -16.77 0.10 1.98
CA VAL A 121 -16.79 1.58 1.99
C VAL A 121 -17.56 2.08 3.19
N GLU A 122 -16.92 2.91 4.00
CA GLU A 122 -17.53 3.55 5.17
C GLU A 122 -17.62 5.05 4.94
N ILE A 123 -18.82 5.61 5.07
CA ILE A 123 -19.06 7.06 4.95
C ILE A 123 -18.93 7.69 6.34
N LEU A 124 -17.98 8.60 6.49
CA LEU A 124 -17.64 9.19 7.78
C LEU A 124 -18.49 10.42 8.13
N ASN A 125 -19.04 11.10 7.13
CA ASN A 125 -19.89 12.29 7.28
C ASN A 125 -21.29 12.10 6.67
N PRO A 126 -22.16 11.27 7.28
CA PRO A 126 -23.50 10.95 6.76
C PRO A 126 -24.44 12.17 6.62
N GLU A 127 -24.15 13.25 7.33
CA GLU A 127 -24.89 14.52 7.33
C GLU A 127 -24.59 15.43 6.12
N GLN A 128 -23.55 15.12 5.33
CA GLN A 128 -23.17 15.92 4.17
C GLN A 128 -24.31 15.98 3.15
N GLU A 129 -24.80 17.19 2.86
CA GLU A 129 -25.86 17.44 1.88
C GLU A 129 -25.30 17.27 0.46
N ILE A 130 -26.02 16.53 -0.38
CA ILE A 130 -25.68 16.29 -1.78
C ILE A 130 -26.51 17.19 -2.68
N ALA A 131 -27.84 17.09 -2.54
CA ALA A 131 -28.83 17.82 -3.35
C ALA A 131 -30.17 17.92 -2.62
N ASN A 132 -31.08 18.73 -3.16
CA ASN A 132 -32.45 18.88 -2.70
C ASN A 132 -33.41 18.60 -3.87
N ILE A 133 -34.31 17.65 -3.66
CA ILE A 133 -35.18 17.09 -4.69
C ILE A 133 -36.64 17.54 -4.44
N ASP A 134 -37.34 17.90 -5.51
CA ASP A 134 -38.78 18.19 -5.48
C ASP A 134 -39.65 16.92 -5.40
N ASN A 135 -40.92 17.08 -5.00
CA ASN A 135 -41.87 15.98 -4.94
C ASN A 135 -42.05 15.27 -6.29
N GLY A 136 -41.76 13.97 -6.33
CA GLY A 136 -42.00 13.11 -7.50
C GLY A 136 -40.80 12.87 -8.41
N THR A 137 -39.68 13.56 -8.20
CA THR A 137 -38.43 13.34 -8.93
C THR A 137 -37.64 12.18 -8.32
N VAL A 138 -36.94 11.41 -9.16
CA VAL A 138 -36.02 10.35 -8.73
C VAL A 138 -34.62 10.78 -9.11
N LEU A 139 -33.71 10.80 -8.12
CA LEU A 139 -32.29 11.02 -8.35
C LEU A 139 -31.58 9.67 -8.28
N GLU A 140 -30.94 9.31 -9.38
CA GLU A 140 -30.14 8.10 -9.51
C GLU A 140 -28.71 8.50 -9.92
N MET A 141 -27.73 8.06 -9.14
CA MET A 141 -26.32 8.22 -9.47
C MET A 141 -25.50 7.01 -9.03
N GLU A 142 -24.46 6.73 -9.79
CA GLU A 142 -23.41 5.75 -9.51
C GLU A 142 -22.12 6.53 -9.21
N LEU A 143 -21.52 6.29 -8.05
CA LEU A 143 -20.27 6.91 -7.63
C LEU A 143 -19.17 5.87 -7.63
N GLU A 144 -17.97 6.28 -8.01
CA GLU A 144 -16.77 5.45 -7.90
C GLU A 144 -15.85 6.05 -6.83
N VAL A 145 -15.44 5.22 -5.89
CA VAL A 145 -14.51 5.57 -4.81
C VAL A 145 -13.23 4.79 -5.04
N SER A 146 -12.08 5.46 -4.99
CA SER A 146 -10.78 4.80 -5.02
C SER A 146 -9.92 5.28 -3.86
N SER A 147 -8.90 4.50 -3.54
CA SER A 147 -7.76 4.95 -2.74
C SER A 147 -6.77 5.73 -3.62
N GLY A 148 -5.98 6.57 -2.99
CA GLY A 148 -4.97 7.38 -3.66
C GLY A 148 -4.14 8.17 -2.66
N LYS A 149 -3.23 9.01 -3.18
CA LYS A 149 -2.35 9.86 -2.37
C LYS A 149 -2.41 11.30 -2.89
N GLY A 150 -2.42 12.24 -1.96
CA GLY A 150 -2.40 13.66 -2.28
C GLY A 150 -3.63 14.12 -3.08
N TYR A 151 -3.39 14.91 -4.11
CA TYR A 151 -4.42 15.48 -4.99
C TYR A 151 -4.17 15.03 -6.42
N VAL A 152 -5.20 14.47 -7.05
CA VAL A 152 -5.14 14.01 -8.44
C VAL A 152 -6.20 14.76 -9.24
N VAL A 153 -5.79 15.29 -10.39
CA VAL A 153 -6.65 16.03 -11.31
C VAL A 153 -7.47 15.06 -12.14
N ALA A 154 -8.69 15.45 -12.51
CA ALA A 154 -9.61 14.62 -13.29
C ALA A 154 -9.00 14.10 -14.62
N GLU A 155 -8.08 14.86 -15.23
CA GLU A 155 -7.41 14.46 -16.49
C GLU A 155 -6.53 13.22 -16.32
N ASP A 156 -5.81 13.10 -15.20
CA ASP A 156 -4.96 11.94 -14.93
C ASP A 156 -5.80 10.68 -14.67
N ILE A 157 -6.97 10.85 -14.04
CA ILE A 157 -7.94 9.78 -13.75
C ILE A 157 -8.64 9.30 -15.04
N LYS A 158 -8.93 10.21 -15.98
CA LYS A 158 -9.60 9.92 -17.27
C LYS A 158 -8.86 8.92 -18.16
N ASN A 159 -7.59 8.65 -17.90
CA ASN A 159 -6.83 7.62 -18.62
C ASN A 159 -7.41 6.20 -18.41
N ASN A 160 -8.25 6.02 -17.38
CA ASN A 160 -9.08 4.83 -17.20
C ASN A 160 -10.29 4.90 -18.15
N LYS A 161 -10.57 3.82 -18.87
CA LYS A 161 -11.64 3.74 -19.89
C LYS A 161 -13.03 3.92 -19.27
N HIS A 162 -13.48 5.16 -19.06
CA HIS A 162 -14.82 5.46 -18.54
C HIS A 162 -15.90 5.39 -19.62
N SER A 163 -17.11 5.01 -19.21
CA SER A 163 -18.27 4.99 -20.09
C SER A 163 -18.73 6.41 -20.45
N VAL A 164 -19.39 6.55 -21.60
CA VAL A 164 -20.01 7.83 -21.99
C VAL A 164 -21.03 8.26 -20.92
N GLY A 165 -20.93 9.52 -20.47
CA GLY A 165 -21.76 10.10 -19.41
C GLY A 165 -21.19 9.97 -17.99
N THR A 166 -19.99 9.41 -17.82
CA THR A 166 -19.25 9.47 -16.55
C THR A 166 -18.53 10.81 -16.43
N ILE A 167 -18.79 11.53 -15.35
CA ILE A 167 -18.14 12.79 -14.99
C ILE A 167 -16.99 12.45 -14.03
N VAL A 168 -15.76 12.67 -14.47
CA VAL A 168 -14.57 12.43 -13.67
C VAL A 168 -14.27 13.67 -12.84
N LEU A 169 -13.93 13.47 -11.58
CA LEU A 169 -13.75 14.52 -10.59
C LEU A 169 -12.28 14.61 -10.19
N ASP A 170 -11.81 15.81 -9.84
CA ASP A 170 -10.56 15.90 -9.10
C ASP A 170 -10.78 15.41 -7.68
N SER A 171 -9.85 14.58 -7.20
CA SER A 171 -9.99 13.87 -5.94
C SER A 171 -8.86 14.26 -4.99
N LEU A 172 -9.25 14.64 -3.77
CA LEU A 172 -8.33 14.87 -2.66
C LEU A 172 -8.36 13.63 -1.77
N PHE A 173 -7.31 12.83 -1.80
CA PHE A 173 -7.17 11.60 -1.02
C PHE A 173 -6.52 11.83 0.34
N SER A 174 -6.20 13.08 0.70
CA SER A 174 -5.50 13.38 1.95
C SER A 174 -6.48 13.34 3.14
N PRO A 175 -6.27 12.45 4.14
CA PRO A 175 -7.11 12.40 5.34
C PRO A 175 -6.78 13.54 6.32
N ILE A 176 -5.77 14.36 6.04
CA ILE A 176 -5.31 15.44 6.90
C ILE A 176 -5.86 16.78 6.39
N THR A 177 -6.62 17.45 7.25
CA THR A 177 -7.25 18.73 6.91
C THR A 177 -6.35 19.91 7.23
N LYS A 178 -5.59 19.82 8.33
CA LYS A 178 -4.69 20.88 8.79
C LYS A 178 -3.56 20.29 9.61
N VAL A 179 -2.38 20.90 9.49
CA VAL A 179 -1.24 20.65 10.36
C VAL A 179 -0.59 21.97 10.73
N ASN A 180 -0.36 22.15 12.03
CA ASN A 180 0.38 23.27 12.58
C ASN A 180 1.57 22.74 13.38
N TYR A 181 2.68 23.48 13.40
CA TYR A 181 3.80 23.15 14.26
C TYR A 181 4.41 24.42 14.85
N GLU A 182 4.87 24.31 16.07
CA GLU A 182 5.57 25.36 16.80
C GLU A 182 6.84 24.78 17.42
N VAL A 183 7.90 25.58 17.43
CA VAL A 183 9.19 25.20 18.02
C VAL A 183 9.47 26.17 19.15
N GLU A 184 9.63 25.62 20.35
CA GLU A 184 9.92 26.36 21.58
C GLU A 184 11.28 25.93 22.13
N ASN A 185 11.92 26.77 22.95
CA ASN A 185 13.17 26.38 23.61
C ASN A 185 12.87 25.54 24.85
N THR A 186 13.60 24.44 25.03
CA THR A 186 13.51 23.58 26.22
C THR A 186 14.86 23.43 26.92
N ARG A 187 14.79 23.26 28.24
CA ARG A 187 15.96 23.09 29.10
C ARG A 187 16.14 21.62 29.42
N VAL A 188 17.32 21.09 29.09
CA VAL A 188 17.72 19.75 29.50
C VAL A 188 18.90 19.88 30.45
N GLU A 189 18.68 19.53 31.71
CA GLU A 189 19.69 19.62 32.77
C GLU A 189 20.23 21.06 32.90
N GLN A 190 21.49 21.29 32.55
CA GLN A 190 22.16 22.60 32.62
C GLN A 190 22.13 23.37 31.29
N ILE A 191 21.73 22.73 30.20
CA ILE A 191 21.80 23.26 28.84
C ILE A 191 20.41 23.78 28.41
N LEU A 192 20.36 25.01 27.90
CA LEU A 192 19.12 25.77 27.59
C LEU A 192 18.78 25.85 26.10
N ASN A 193 19.59 25.28 25.20
CA ASN A 193 19.51 25.50 23.75
C ASN A 193 18.91 24.32 22.97
N TYR A 194 18.12 23.46 23.61
CA TYR A 194 17.40 22.40 22.91
C TYR A 194 16.05 22.92 22.42
N ASP A 195 15.56 22.31 21.34
CA ASP A 195 14.26 22.59 20.75
C ASP A 195 13.21 21.62 21.31
N ARG A 196 12.01 22.13 21.57
CA ARG A 196 10.77 21.39 21.81
C ARG A 196 9.85 21.61 20.62
N LEU A 197 9.48 20.53 19.95
CA LEU A 197 8.53 20.55 18.84
C LEU A 197 7.13 20.25 19.35
N VAL A 198 6.22 21.18 19.15
CA VAL A 198 4.78 21.01 19.35
C VAL A 198 4.13 20.86 17.98
N LEU A 199 3.46 19.74 17.73
CA LEU A 199 2.81 19.42 16.47
C LEU A 199 1.32 19.21 16.71
N GLU A 200 0.49 19.94 15.98
CA GLU A 200 -0.95 19.85 16.02
C GLU A 200 -1.47 19.31 14.69
N ILE A 201 -2.26 18.24 14.74
CA ILE A 201 -2.76 17.52 13.56
C ILE A 201 -4.28 17.45 13.63
N TRP A 202 -4.95 17.87 12.55
CA TRP A 202 -6.39 17.73 12.36
C TRP A 202 -6.67 16.72 11.25
N THR A 203 -7.39 15.65 11.57
CA THR A 203 -7.79 14.61 10.62
C THR A 203 -9.27 14.69 10.29
N ASP A 204 -9.64 14.05 9.20
CA ASP A 204 -11.01 14.02 8.70
C ASP A 204 -11.88 12.92 9.36
N GLY A 205 -11.26 12.05 10.16
CA GLY A 205 -11.85 10.89 10.81
C GLY A 205 -11.44 9.54 10.20
N SER A 206 -10.86 9.56 8.98
CA SER A 206 -10.43 8.34 8.27
C SER A 206 -9.24 7.67 8.95
N ILE A 207 -8.38 8.48 9.58
CA ILE A 207 -7.23 8.02 10.35
C ILE A 207 -7.14 8.79 11.66
N ALA A 208 -6.72 8.11 12.73
CA ALA A 208 -6.43 8.76 13.99
C ALA A 208 -5.16 9.63 13.86
N PRO A 209 -5.09 10.82 14.48
CA PRO A 209 -3.92 11.70 14.42
C PRO A 209 -2.60 11.02 14.81
N LYS A 210 -2.66 10.09 15.77
CA LYS A 210 -1.50 9.32 16.23
C LYS A 210 -0.97 8.38 15.14
N ASP A 211 -1.87 7.68 14.47
CA ASP A 211 -1.50 6.72 13.43
C ASP A 211 -1.00 7.45 12.18
N ALA A 212 -1.61 8.58 11.83
CA ALA A 212 -1.14 9.47 10.78
C ALA A 212 0.30 9.95 11.03
N LEU A 213 0.62 10.36 12.26
CA LEU A 213 1.97 10.78 12.63
C LEU A 213 2.99 9.64 12.50
N VAL A 214 2.62 8.43 12.93
CA VAL A 214 3.48 7.24 12.80
C VAL A 214 3.72 6.90 11.32
N GLN A 215 2.68 6.91 10.49
CA GLN A 215 2.81 6.67 9.05
C GLN A 215 3.69 7.73 8.39
N ALA A 216 3.49 9.01 8.70
CA ALA A 216 4.31 10.09 8.18
C ALA A 216 5.78 9.96 8.59
N ALA A 217 6.07 9.56 9.83
CA ALA A 217 7.42 9.30 10.30
C ALA A 217 8.08 8.10 9.57
N LYS A 218 7.32 7.04 9.30
CA LYS A 218 7.79 5.89 8.49
C LYS A 218 8.14 6.33 7.06
N ILE A 219 7.26 7.10 6.41
CA ILE A 219 7.51 7.63 5.06
C ILE A 219 8.76 8.51 5.04
N LEU A 220 8.94 9.39 6.05
CA LEU A 220 10.12 10.24 6.17
C LEU A 220 11.39 9.39 6.29
N ARG A 221 11.38 8.38 7.16
CA ARG A 221 12.51 7.46 7.33
C ARG A 221 12.85 6.75 6.03
N ASN A 222 11.85 6.18 5.35
CA ASN A 222 12.06 5.47 4.08
C ASN A 222 12.62 6.41 3.01
N SER A 223 12.15 7.66 2.96
CA SER A 223 12.65 8.68 2.04
C SER A 223 14.12 9.06 2.31
N LEU A 224 14.60 8.87 3.53
CA LEU A 224 15.99 9.13 3.92
C LEU A 224 16.93 7.93 3.68
N ASN A 225 16.41 6.71 3.46
CA ASN A 225 17.23 5.51 3.27
C ASN A 225 18.17 5.63 2.05
N ILE A 226 17.75 6.32 0.99
CA ILE A 226 18.60 6.56 -0.20
C ILE A 226 19.89 7.33 0.16
N PHE A 227 19.86 8.18 1.19
CA PHE A 227 21.00 8.97 1.63
C PHE A 227 21.86 8.26 2.67
N THR A 228 21.34 7.21 3.33
CA THR A 228 22.11 6.45 4.33
C THR A 228 23.01 5.38 3.70
N GLY A 229 22.93 5.19 2.37
CA GLY A 229 23.66 4.13 1.67
C GLY A 229 23.09 2.73 1.94
N ASN A 230 22.09 2.62 2.80
CA ASN A 230 21.26 1.43 2.97
C ASN A 230 20.19 1.46 1.87
N VAL A 231 20.61 1.24 0.62
CA VAL A 231 19.74 0.63 -0.37
C VAL A 231 19.59 -0.81 0.07
N SER A 232 18.83 -1.05 1.14
CA SER A 232 18.35 -2.39 1.38
C SER A 232 17.38 -2.67 0.25
N GLU A 233 17.65 -3.73 -0.49
CA GLU A 233 16.78 -4.40 -1.47
C GLU A 233 15.45 -4.88 -0.82
N GLU A 234 15.05 -4.31 0.32
CA GLU A 234 13.85 -4.65 1.09
C GLU A 234 12.59 -4.00 0.52
N SER A 235 12.71 -3.14 -0.50
CA SER A 235 11.56 -2.51 -1.17
C SER A 235 11.09 -3.27 -2.42
N GLU A 236 11.83 -4.29 -2.87
CA GLU A 236 11.44 -5.16 -4.01
C GLU A 236 10.77 -6.47 -3.55
N VAL A 237 10.62 -6.68 -2.24
CA VAL A 237 10.18 -7.97 -1.68
C VAL A 237 8.66 -8.21 -1.81
N GLU A 238 7.86 -7.23 -2.21
CA GLU A 238 6.41 -7.45 -2.47
C GLU A 238 6.08 -7.76 -3.94
N GLU A 239 6.99 -7.52 -4.90
CA GLU A 239 6.81 -7.94 -6.31
C GLU A 239 7.68 -9.15 -6.71
N ALA A 240 8.72 -9.49 -5.91
CA ALA A 240 9.61 -10.64 -6.16
C ALA A 240 9.11 -11.99 -5.57
N ALA A 241 7.87 -12.07 -5.10
CA ALA A 241 7.24 -13.33 -4.67
C ALA A 241 6.86 -14.26 -5.85
N SER A 242 7.16 -13.87 -7.10
CA SER A 242 6.90 -14.69 -8.29
C SER A 242 8.15 -15.32 -8.93
N ASN A 243 9.38 -14.98 -8.49
CA ASN A 243 10.62 -15.43 -9.15
C ASN A 243 11.64 -16.15 -8.22
N THR A 244 11.25 -16.54 -7.00
CA THR A 244 12.19 -17.16 -6.02
C THR A 244 12.39 -18.67 -6.15
N GLU A 245 11.94 -19.31 -7.23
CA GLU A 245 12.25 -20.72 -7.52
C GLU A 245 13.59 -20.91 -8.27
N GLU A 246 14.05 -19.92 -9.05
CA GLU A 246 15.22 -20.09 -9.92
C GLU A 246 16.58 -19.87 -9.20
N GLU A 247 16.66 -18.98 -8.20
CA GLU A 247 17.94 -18.66 -7.55
C GLU A 247 18.40 -19.67 -6.48
N LYS A 248 17.46 -20.35 -5.80
CA LYS A 248 17.81 -21.44 -4.86
C LYS A 248 18.26 -22.72 -5.59
N GLY A 249 17.79 -22.92 -6.82
CA GLY A 249 18.22 -24.03 -7.66
C GLY A 249 19.71 -23.94 -8.01
N ALA A 250 20.23 -22.75 -8.30
CA ALA A 250 21.60 -22.57 -8.78
C ALA A 250 22.69 -23.05 -7.79
N GLU A 251 22.53 -22.82 -6.49
CA GLU A 251 23.51 -23.25 -5.47
C GLU A 251 23.46 -24.75 -5.16
N LEU A 252 22.32 -25.42 -5.41
CA LEU A 252 22.12 -26.84 -5.15
C LEU A 252 22.61 -27.73 -6.30
N LEU A 253 22.74 -27.19 -7.51
CA LEU A 253 23.16 -27.95 -8.70
C LEU A 253 24.64 -28.34 -8.67
N ASP A 254 25.49 -27.52 -8.05
CA ASP A 254 26.94 -27.78 -7.90
C ASP A 254 27.28 -28.71 -6.72
N GLN A 255 26.27 -29.16 -5.97
CA GLN A 255 26.45 -30.03 -4.82
C GLN A 255 26.59 -31.51 -5.20
N PRO A 256 27.41 -32.30 -4.47
CA PRO A 256 27.56 -33.72 -4.72
C PRO A 256 26.28 -34.49 -4.35
N LEU A 257 25.99 -35.55 -5.11
CA LEU A 257 24.84 -36.45 -4.88
C LEU A 257 24.80 -37.08 -3.48
N SER A 258 25.90 -37.07 -2.74
CA SER A 258 25.98 -37.56 -1.36
C SER A 258 25.16 -36.76 -0.34
N ILE A 259 24.72 -35.55 -0.70
CA ILE A 259 23.86 -34.72 0.16
C ILE A 259 22.41 -35.20 0.11
N ILE A 260 22.02 -35.85 -0.99
CA ILE A 260 20.73 -36.50 -1.10
C ILE A 260 20.84 -37.88 -0.44
N ASP A 261 20.01 -38.14 0.57
CA ASP A 261 19.98 -39.41 1.30
C ASP A 261 19.34 -40.52 0.45
N LEU A 262 20.11 -41.00 -0.53
CA LEU A 262 19.74 -42.05 -1.48
C LEU A 262 20.16 -43.42 -0.97
N SER A 263 19.36 -44.46 -1.24
CA SER A 263 19.74 -45.83 -0.95
C SER A 263 21.10 -46.21 -1.58
N THR A 264 21.79 -47.17 -0.95
CA THR A 264 23.10 -47.67 -1.40
C THR A 264 23.06 -48.20 -2.84
N ARG A 265 21.91 -48.71 -3.29
CA ARG A 265 21.69 -49.17 -4.66
C ARG A 265 21.56 -48.00 -5.64
N SER A 266 20.74 -47.00 -5.32
CA SER A 266 20.52 -45.82 -6.17
C SER A 266 21.80 -44.99 -6.29
N SER A 267 22.52 -44.78 -5.19
CA SER A 267 23.82 -44.09 -5.16
C SER A 267 24.90 -44.78 -5.99
N ASN A 268 25.02 -46.11 -5.92
CA ASN A 268 26.03 -46.85 -6.69
C ASN A 268 25.68 -46.91 -8.18
N SER A 269 24.40 -46.99 -8.52
CA SER A 269 23.94 -46.99 -9.92
C SER A 269 24.23 -45.64 -10.59
N LEU A 270 23.98 -44.52 -9.89
CA LEU A 270 24.27 -43.17 -10.40
C LEU A 270 25.77 -42.91 -10.53
N LYS A 271 26.59 -43.38 -9.57
CA LYS A 271 28.06 -43.30 -9.65
C LYS A 271 28.63 -44.10 -10.82
N ASN A 272 28.11 -45.31 -11.07
CA ASN A 272 28.54 -46.14 -12.20
C ASN A 272 28.16 -45.51 -13.56
N ALA A 273 27.08 -44.71 -13.59
CA ALA A 273 26.67 -43.92 -14.75
C ALA A 273 27.48 -42.60 -14.93
N GLY A 274 28.45 -42.32 -14.06
CA GLY A 274 29.30 -41.12 -14.14
C GLY A 274 28.62 -39.83 -13.65
N LEU A 275 27.53 -39.94 -12.88
CA LEU A 275 26.80 -38.80 -12.33
C LEU A 275 27.29 -38.54 -10.90
N GLU A 276 27.94 -37.40 -10.69
CA GLU A 276 28.53 -37.03 -9.39
C GLU A 276 27.81 -35.86 -8.72
N THR A 277 27.15 -34.99 -9.50
CA THR A 277 26.46 -33.79 -9.01
C THR A 277 24.95 -33.84 -9.21
N ILE A 278 24.21 -33.08 -8.40
CA ILE A 278 22.76 -32.92 -8.54
C ILE A 278 22.41 -32.29 -9.89
N GLY A 279 23.26 -31.39 -10.40
CA GLY A 279 23.08 -30.77 -11.71
C GLY A 279 23.27 -31.70 -12.90
N ASP A 280 23.97 -32.83 -12.74
CA ASP A 280 24.04 -33.86 -13.78
C ASP A 280 22.79 -34.74 -13.78
N LEU A 281 22.21 -35.00 -12.60
CA LEU A 281 20.99 -35.79 -12.45
C LEU A 281 19.76 -35.07 -13.04
N VAL A 282 19.65 -33.76 -12.80
CA VAL A 282 18.51 -32.94 -13.25
C VAL A 282 18.46 -32.77 -14.78
N LYS A 283 19.59 -32.88 -15.48
CA LYS A 283 19.67 -32.78 -16.96
C LYS A 283 19.20 -34.03 -17.69
N ILE A 284 19.14 -35.17 -17.00
CA ILE A 284 18.83 -36.45 -17.61
C ILE A 284 17.32 -36.71 -17.49
N THR A 285 16.74 -37.30 -18.53
CA THR A 285 15.32 -37.63 -18.55
C THR A 285 15.03 -38.92 -17.76
N GLU A 286 13.80 -39.08 -17.29
CA GLU A 286 13.37 -40.31 -16.61
C GLU A 286 13.55 -41.57 -17.48
N GLU A 287 13.41 -41.42 -18.81
CA GLU A 287 13.56 -42.51 -19.78
C GLU A 287 15.02 -42.96 -19.91
N ASP A 288 15.96 -42.01 -19.91
CA ASP A 288 17.39 -42.30 -19.96
C ASP A 288 17.89 -42.97 -18.67
N LEU A 289 17.36 -42.59 -17.51
CA LEU A 289 17.67 -43.22 -16.22
C LEU A 289 17.25 -44.70 -16.19
N MET A 290 16.14 -45.06 -16.83
CA MET A 290 15.67 -46.45 -16.95
C MET A 290 16.57 -47.32 -17.82
N ASN A 291 17.41 -46.74 -18.67
CA ASN A 291 18.34 -47.47 -19.52
C ASN A 291 19.68 -47.80 -18.83
N PHE A 292 19.92 -47.28 -17.61
CA PHE A 292 21.15 -47.60 -16.88
C PHE A 292 21.16 -49.02 -16.33
N GLU A 293 22.34 -49.66 -16.40
CA GLU A 293 22.54 -51.00 -15.88
C GLU A 293 22.21 -51.08 -14.37
N ASN A 294 21.39 -52.06 -14.00
CA ASN A 294 20.92 -52.31 -12.62
C ASN A 294 19.98 -51.25 -12.02
N PHE A 295 19.50 -50.30 -12.81
CA PHE A 295 18.48 -49.32 -12.42
C PHE A 295 17.07 -49.93 -12.49
N GLY A 296 16.19 -49.58 -11.55
CA GLY A 296 14.86 -50.16 -11.46
C GLY A 296 13.80 -49.16 -11.02
N LYS A 297 12.52 -49.48 -11.25
CA LYS A 297 11.37 -48.60 -10.98
C LYS A 297 11.36 -48.01 -9.56
N ARG A 298 11.75 -48.81 -8.57
CA ARG A 298 11.81 -48.39 -7.16
C ARG A 298 12.91 -47.35 -6.89
N SER A 299 14.03 -47.40 -7.60
CA SER A 299 15.10 -46.39 -7.49
C SER A 299 14.70 -45.08 -8.18
N LEU A 300 13.94 -45.16 -9.27
CA LEU A 300 13.40 -43.97 -9.95
C LEU A 300 12.42 -43.22 -9.06
N GLU A 301 11.46 -43.94 -8.45
CA GLU A 301 10.50 -43.35 -7.50
C GLU A 301 11.21 -42.69 -6.31
N GLU A 302 12.21 -43.37 -5.72
CA GLU A 302 13.02 -42.83 -4.62
C GLU A 302 13.72 -41.52 -4.99
N ILE A 303 14.35 -41.46 -6.15
CA ILE A 303 15.05 -40.25 -6.61
C ILE A 303 14.06 -39.12 -6.92
N LYS A 304 12.89 -39.45 -7.48
CA LYS A 304 11.83 -38.49 -7.78
C LYS A 304 11.28 -37.84 -6.52
N GLU A 305 11.03 -38.62 -5.48
CA GLU A 305 10.60 -38.12 -4.16
C GLU A 305 11.65 -37.20 -3.55
N LYS A 306 12.93 -37.60 -3.61
CA LYS A 306 14.04 -36.82 -3.04
C LYS A 306 14.37 -35.54 -3.81
N LEU A 307 14.23 -35.53 -5.13
CA LEU A 307 14.32 -34.30 -5.92
C LEU A 307 13.15 -33.37 -5.64
N ALA A 308 11.94 -33.92 -5.47
CA ALA A 308 10.76 -33.13 -5.12
C ALA A 308 10.86 -32.50 -3.71
N GLU A 309 11.46 -33.18 -2.73
CA GLU A 309 11.77 -32.62 -1.40
C GLU A 309 12.69 -31.37 -1.49
N ILE A 310 13.54 -31.31 -2.52
CA ILE A 310 14.51 -30.24 -2.75
C ILE A 310 13.98 -29.19 -3.77
N GLY A 311 12.78 -29.41 -4.31
CA GLY A 311 12.14 -28.50 -5.29
C GLY A 311 12.70 -28.61 -6.71
N LEU A 312 13.36 -29.73 -7.06
CA LEU A 312 13.94 -29.99 -8.38
C LEU A 312 13.16 -31.09 -9.11
N SER A 313 13.23 -31.10 -10.44
CA SER A 313 12.60 -32.12 -11.30
C SER A 313 13.52 -32.54 -12.44
N PHE A 314 13.27 -33.70 -13.04
CA PHE A 314 14.05 -34.19 -14.17
C PHE A 314 13.76 -33.37 -15.44
N GLY A 315 14.80 -33.14 -16.25
CA GLY A 315 14.70 -32.42 -17.53
C GLY A 315 14.69 -30.89 -17.42
N MET A 316 15.19 -30.31 -16.32
CA MET A 316 15.35 -28.85 -16.24
C MET A 316 16.52 -28.38 -17.12
N ASP A 317 16.25 -27.38 -17.96
CA ASP A 317 17.22 -26.80 -18.89
C ASP A 317 18.09 -25.74 -18.18
N ILE A 318 19.12 -26.19 -17.46
CA ILE A 318 20.01 -25.31 -16.70
C ILE A 318 20.99 -24.62 -17.67
N LYS A 319 20.63 -23.45 -18.21
CA LYS A 319 21.60 -22.55 -18.85
C LYS A 319 22.54 -21.97 -17.79
N LYS A 320 23.81 -22.37 -17.85
CA LYS A 320 24.92 -21.82 -17.05
C LYS A 320 24.87 -20.28 -17.02
N GLY A 321 24.58 -19.71 -15.86
CA GLY A 321 25.00 -18.36 -15.49
C GLY A 321 26.52 -18.32 -15.40
N ALA A 322 27.18 -18.18 -16.55
CA ALA A 322 28.62 -18.00 -16.61
C ALA A 322 28.98 -16.63 -16.02
N LYS A 323 29.54 -16.69 -14.81
CA LYS A 323 30.32 -15.66 -14.13
C LYS A 323 30.91 -14.59 -15.07
N LYS A 324 30.61 -13.33 -14.78
CA LYS A 324 31.60 -12.26 -14.77
C LYS A 324 31.28 -11.26 -13.68
#